data_AF-A0A2L0LPQ5-F1
#
_entry.id   AF-A0A2L0LPQ5-F1
#
_cell.length_a   1.000
_cell.length_b   1.000
_cell.length_c   1.000
_cell.angle_alpha   90.00
_cell.angle_beta   90.00
_cell.angle_gamma   90.00
#
_symmetry.space_group_name_H-M   'P 1'
#
loop_
_entity.id
_entity.type
_entity.pdbx_description
1 polymer ?
#
loop_
_entity_poly.entity_id
_entity_poly.type
_entity_poly.pdbx_seq_one_letter_code
_entity_poly.pdbx_strand_id
1 'polypeptide(L)'
;MEKPVISLERRNLAELEVIERLAVAMGGEAFEADVRRLSDLHTVDSDSAIQAINRLTHPSLIGMSDTPFQIFQRLSDDLIIRAPALLQRPSFRYRNGDNTAVPYELWLAIVRHAREYFDPAGLDADFLAARQREGLSNREAFDALIASKRRK
;
A
#
# COMPACT_ATOMS: atom_id res chain seq x y z
N MET A 1 13.07 23.14 -2.71
CA MET A 1 11.69 23.03 -2.19
C MET A 1 11.58 21.69 -1.48
N GLU A 2 11.24 21.69 -0.19
CA GLU A 2 11.01 20.46 0.56
C GLU A 2 9.73 19.80 0.03
N LYS A 3 9.82 18.58 -0.50
CA LYS A 3 8.65 17.87 -1.04
C LYS A 3 7.71 17.42 0.09
N PRO A 4 6.40 17.34 -0.17
CA PRO A 4 5.39 17.27 0.88
C PRO A 4 5.51 16.02 1.73
N VAL A 5 5.34 16.20 3.04
CA VAL A 5 5.07 15.15 4.00
C VAL A 5 3.55 15.08 4.17
N ILE A 6 2.98 13.92 3.93
CA ILE A 6 1.54 13.66 4.00
C ILE A 6 1.29 12.85 5.26
N SER A 7 0.50 13.40 6.18
CA SER A 7 0.10 12.72 7.41
C SER A 7 -1.16 11.87 7.21
N LEU A 8 -1.39 10.94 8.13
CA LEU A 8 -2.71 10.30 8.27
C LEU A 8 -3.69 11.31 8.87
N GLU A 9 -4.74 11.60 8.12
CA GLU A 9 -5.74 12.62 8.43
C GLU A 9 -7.13 12.14 7.99
N ARG A 10 -8.17 12.91 8.31
CA ARG A 10 -9.55 12.57 7.92
C ARG A 10 -9.72 12.44 6.40
N ARG A 11 -8.97 13.22 5.61
CA ARG A 11 -9.08 13.24 4.13
C ARG A 11 -8.58 11.96 3.46
N ASN A 12 -7.65 11.22 4.08
CA ASN A 12 -7.07 9.98 3.57
C ASN A 12 -7.37 8.78 4.49
N LEU A 13 -8.38 8.90 5.36
CA LEU A 13 -8.78 7.83 6.28
C LEU A 13 -9.17 6.55 5.54
N ALA A 14 -9.83 6.66 4.38
CA ALA A 14 -10.20 5.50 3.56
C ALA A 14 -8.98 4.71 3.06
N GLU A 15 -7.82 5.34 2.90
CA GLU A 15 -6.57 4.67 2.52
C GLU A 15 -6.02 3.85 3.70
N LEU A 16 -6.10 4.39 4.90
CA LEU A 16 -5.74 3.67 6.12
C LEU A 16 -6.67 2.48 6.33
N GLU A 17 -7.99 2.69 6.26
CA GLU A 17 -8.99 1.65 6.50
C GLU A 17 -8.85 0.46 5.56
N VAL A 18 -8.52 0.68 4.28
CA VAL A 18 -8.35 -0.43 3.34
C VAL A 18 -7.09 -1.25 3.64
N ILE A 19 -6.01 -0.61 4.09
CA ILE A 19 -4.78 -1.30 4.51
C ILE A 19 -5.03 -2.11 5.79
N GLU A 20 -5.70 -1.51 6.78
CA GLU A 20 -6.09 -2.18 8.03
C GLU A 20 -6.92 -3.43 7.74
N ARG A 21 -7.92 -3.30 6.86
CA ARG A 21 -8.74 -4.42 6.43
C ARG A 21 -7.92 -5.51 5.74
N LEU A 22 -6.95 -5.15 4.89
CA LEU A 22 -6.08 -6.11 4.21
C LEU A 22 -5.24 -6.89 5.21
N ALA A 23 -4.60 -6.19 6.15
CA ALA A 23 -3.79 -6.81 7.19
C ALA A 23 -4.60 -7.80 8.03
N VAL A 24 -5.84 -7.44 8.39
CA VAL A 24 -6.75 -8.33 9.12
C VAL A 24 -7.17 -9.53 8.26
N ALA A 25 -7.47 -9.33 6.98
CA ALA A 25 -7.95 -10.39 6.10
C ALA A 25 -6.88 -11.43 5.74
N MET A 26 -5.63 -10.99 5.56
CA MET A 26 -4.51 -11.87 5.20
C MET A 26 -3.80 -12.47 6.42
N GLY A 27 -3.85 -11.78 7.56
CA GLY A 27 -2.98 -12.03 8.70
C GLY A 27 -1.61 -11.36 8.53
N GLY A 28 -0.95 -11.11 9.67
CA GLY A 28 0.27 -10.28 9.73
C GLY A 28 1.42 -10.78 8.86
N GLU A 29 1.72 -12.08 8.88
CA GLU A 29 2.84 -12.66 8.10
C GLU A 29 2.62 -12.54 6.59
N ALA A 30 1.42 -12.88 6.11
CA ALA A 30 1.09 -12.81 4.70
C ALA A 30 1.04 -11.35 4.20
N PHE A 31 0.48 -10.46 5.02
CA PHE A 31 0.49 -9.02 4.73
C PHE A 31 1.91 -8.46 4.68
N GLU A 32 2.80 -8.84 5.61
CA GLU A 32 4.21 -8.43 5.58
C GLU A 32 4.94 -8.91 4.33
N ALA A 33 4.78 -10.19 3.96
CA ALA A 33 5.38 -10.74 2.76
C ALA A 33 4.92 -9.99 1.51
N ASP A 34 3.64 -9.63 1.44
CA ASP A 34 3.08 -8.93 0.30
C ASP A 34 3.51 -7.46 0.21
N VAL A 35 3.56 -6.76 1.34
CA VAL A 35 4.11 -5.39 1.41
C VAL A 35 5.59 -5.36 1.02
N ARG A 36 6.39 -6.33 1.48
CA ARG A 36 7.81 -6.47 1.06
C ARG A 36 7.93 -6.71 -0.44
N ARG A 37 7.11 -7.61 -1.00
CA ARG A 37 7.06 -7.86 -2.45
C ARG A 37 6.75 -6.58 -3.24
N LEU A 38 5.76 -5.78 -2.81
CA LEU A 38 5.44 -4.50 -3.45
C LEU A 38 6.60 -3.49 -3.34
N SER A 39 7.30 -3.49 -2.21
CA SER A 39 8.47 -2.65 -1.96
C SER A 39 9.68 -3.02 -2.82
N ASP A 40 9.87 -4.30 -3.15
CA ASP A 40 10.93 -4.76 -4.05
C ASP A 40 10.66 -4.40 -5.51
N LEU A 41 9.39 -4.25 -5.89
CA LEU A 41 8.98 -3.74 -7.20
C LEU A 41 9.06 -2.22 -7.29
N HIS A 42 9.23 -1.53 -6.17
CA HIS A 42 9.23 -0.07 -6.11
C HIS A 42 10.65 0.50 -6.18
N THR A 43 10.87 1.44 -7.11
CA THR A 43 12.13 2.20 -7.15
C THR A 43 12.11 3.27 -6.07
N VAL A 44 13.06 3.20 -5.13
CA VAL A 44 13.14 4.14 -4.02
C VAL A 44 13.73 5.47 -4.50
N ASP A 45 12.88 6.50 -4.59
CA ASP A 45 13.31 7.88 -4.82
C ASP A 45 13.44 8.60 -3.46
N SER A 46 14.68 8.93 -3.05
CA SER A 46 14.94 9.65 -1.80
C SER A 46 14.35 11.06 -1.78
N ASP A 47 14.10 11.60 -2.97
CA ASP A 47 13.48 12.89 -3.13
C ASP A 47 11.97 12.76 -3.20
N SER A 48 11.30 11.61 -3.10
CA SER A 48 9.83 11.57 -3.27
C SER A 48 9.07 12.31 -2.15
N ALA A 49 7.77 12.52 -2.36
CA ALA A 49 6.87 12.82 -1.24
C ALA A 49 6.88 11.65 -0.24
N ILE A 50 6.55 11.94 1.03
CA ILE A 50 6.61 10.96 2.12
C ILE A 50 5.23 10.80 2.71
N GLN A 51 4.81 9.56 2.93
CA GLN A 51 3.70 9.26 3.84
C GLN A 51 4.26 9.10 5.26
N ALA A 52 3.86 9.99 6.16
CA ALA A 52 4.06 9.81 7.59
C ALA A 52 2.94 8.92 8.15
N ILE A 53 3.33 7.93 8.95
CA ILE A 53 2.43 6.93 9.53
C ILE A 53 2.63 6.98 11.03
N ASN A 54 1.57 7.30 11.75
CA ASN A 54 1.56 7.29 13.21
C ASN A 54 0.84 6.05 13.69
N ARG A 55 1.33 5.47 14.78
CA ARG A 55 0.66 4.39 15.50
C ARG A 55 -0.58 4.92 16.21
N LEU A 56 -1.63 4.13 16.25
CA LEU A 56 -2.82 4.41 17.06
C LEU A 56 -2.48 4.20 18.54
N THR A 57 -2.15 5.28 19.24
CA THR A 57 -1.85 5.28 20.69
C THR A 57 -3.05 5.74 21.53
N HIS A 58 -3.99 6.48 20.92
CA HIS A 58 -5.18 6.99 21.59
C HIS A 58 -6.38 7.00 20.62
N PRO A 59 -7.60 6.62 21.05
CA PRO A 59 -8.79 6.56 20.18
C PRO A 59 -9.16 7.89 19.47
N SER A 60 -8.76 9.02 20.05
CA SER A 60 -9.00 10.36 19.47
C SER A 60 -8.03 10.75 18.36
N LEU A 61 -6.98 9.96 18.11
CA LEU A 61 -5.98 10.19 17.07
C LEU A 61 -6.22 9.26 15.89
N ILE A 62 -5.98 9.76 14.68
CA ILE A 62 -5.94 8.89 13.49
C ILE A 62 -4.56 8.26 13.45
N GLY A 63 -4.53 6.94 13.50
CA GLY A 63 -3.30 6.17 13.50
C GLY A 63 -3.55 4.72 13.08
N MET A 64 -2.47 4.06 12.69
CA MET A 64 -2.45 2.68 12.26
C MET A 64 -2.40 1.73 13.46
N SER A 65 -3.12 0.62 13.39
CA SER A 65 -3.10 -0.42 14.42
C SER A 65 -1.73 -1.08 14.53
N ASP A 66 -1.49 -1.76 15.65
CA ASP A 66 -0.14 -2.19 16.05
C ASP A 66 0.54 -3.11 15.04
N THR A 67 -0.15 -4.16 14.58
CA THR A 67 0.40 -5.15 13.64
C THR A 67 0.84 -4.52 12.30
N PRO A 68 -0.02 -3.83 11.54
CA PRO A 68 0.41 -3.17 10.32
C PRO A 68 1.45 -2.09 10.60
N PHE A 69 1.35 -1.32 11.70
CA PHE A 69 2.35 -0.32 12.04
C PHE A 69 3.76 -0.91 12.18
N GLN A 70 3.91 -2.02 12.91
CA GLN A 70 5.18 -2.71 13.08
C GLN A 70 5.75 -3.23 11.75
N ILE A 71 4.88 -3.68 10.84
CA ILE A 71 5.26 -4.12 9.49
C ILE A 71 5.79 -2.93 8.68
N PHE A 72 5.10 -1.78 8.71
CA PHE A 72 5.56 -0.55 8.08
C PHE A 72 6.84 0.01 8.71
N GLN A 73 7.07 -0.23 10.00
CA GLN A 73 8.32 0.13 10.67
C GLN A 73 9.49 -0.71 10.13
N ARG A 74 9.34 -2.04 10.07
CA ARG A 74 10.36 -2.93 9.47
C ARG A 74 10.61 -2.61 8.00
N LEU A 75 9.55 -2.35 7.24
CA LEU A 75 9.64 -1.90 5.86
C LEU A 75 10.47 -0.61 5.73
N SER A 76 10.26 0.36 6.63
CA SER A 76 11.03 1.61 6.66
C SER A 76 12.52 1.35 6.91
N ASP A 77 12.85 0.44 7.82
CA ASP A 77 14.23 0.02 8.07
C ASP A 77 14.86 -0.65 6.84
N ASP A 78 14.13 -1.56 6.17
CA ASP A 78 14.57 -2.21 4.93
C ASP A 78 14.80 -1.20 3.80
N LEU A 79 13.93 -0.19 3.68
CA LEU A 79 14.05 0.90 2.72
C LEU A 79 15.33 1.72 2.96
N ILE A 80 15.65 2.02 4.22
CA ILE A 80 16.85 2.78 4.59
C ILE A 80 18.12 1.98 4.28
N ILE A 81 18.11 0.66 4.50
CA ILE A 81 19.24 -0.20 4.12
C ILE A 81 19.48 -0.14 2.60
N ARG A 82 18.40 -0.21 1.79
CA ARG A 82 18.49 -0.15 0.33
C ARG A 82 18.84 1.25 -0.20
N ALA A 83 18.37 2.31 0.45
CA ALA A 83 18.61 3.69 0.07
C ALA A 83 18.94 4.57 1.30
N PRO A 84 20.20 4.57 1.75
CA PRO A 84 20.61 5.32 2.95
C PRO A 84 20.38 6.84 2.87
N ALA A 85 20.29 7.39 1.64
CA ALA A 85 19.95 8.79 1.40
C ALA A 85 18.60 9.21 2.01
N LEU A 86 17.68 8.26 2.25
CA LEU A 86 16.42 8.53 2.95
C LEU A 86 16.63 9.14 4.34
N LEU A 87 17.74 8.85 5.03
CA LEU A 87 18.07 9.44 6.34
C LEU A 87 18.36 10.95 6.28
N GLN A 88 18.46 11.55 5.08
CA GLN A 88 18.47 13.00 4.93
C GLN A 88 17.11 13.63 5.22
N ARG A 89 16.02 12.85 5.16
CA ARG A 89 14.66 13.31 5.43
C ARG A 89 14.31 13.13 6.91
N PRO A 90 13.80 14.16 7.60
CA PRO A 90 13.45 14.08 9.02
C PRO A 90 12.52 12.93 9.39
N SER A 91 11.52 12.62 8.54
CA SER A 91 10.56 11.53 8.78
C SER A 91 11.20 10.15 8.89
N PHE A 92 12.29 9.89 8.15
CA PHE A 92 13.05 8.64 8.26
C PHE A 92 14.10 8.71 9.37
N ARG A 93 14.69 9.89 9.61
CA ARG A 93 15.71 10.10 10.65
C ARG A 93 15.16 9.99 12.06
N TYR A 94 13.96 10.51 12.32
CA TYR A 94 13.35 10.60 13.65
C TYR A 94 12.20 9.61 13.85
N ARG A 95 12.21 8.49 13.13
CA ARG A 95 11.27 7.38 13.35
C ARG A 95 11.46 6.77 14.74
N ASN A 96 10.38 6.31 15.36
CA ASN A 96 10.37 5.76 16.73
C ASN A 96 9.23 4.72 16.90
N GLY A 97 8.94 4.31 18.13
CA GLY A 97 7.91 3.31 18.42
C GLY A 97 6.47 3.73 18.07
N ASP A 98 6.24 5.01 17.81
CA ASP A 98 4.92 5.58 17.50
C ASP A 98 4.85 6.23 16.12
N ASN A 99 5.98 6.47 15.45
CA ASN A 99 6.03 7.14 14.16
C ASN A 99 6.98 6.41 13.19
N THR A 100 6.50 6.15 11.98
CA THR A 100 7.30 5.63 10.86
C THR A 100 6.95 6.39 9.57
N ALA A 101 7.69 6.12 8.50
CA ALA A 101 7.49 6.76 7.22
C ALA A 101 7.85 5.84 6.05
N VAL A 102 7.16 6.06 4.93
CA VAL A 102 7.46 5.40 3.64
C VAL A 102 7.38 6.42 2.50
N PRO A 103 8.05 6.15 1.36
CA PRO A 103 7.79 6.91 0.14
C PRO A 103 6.30 6.91 -0.20
N TYR A 104 5.75 8.07 -0.54
CA TYR A 104 4.32 8.22 -0.79
C TYR A 104 3.83 7.36 -1.97
N GLU A 105 4.65 7.21 -3.00
CA GLU A 105 4.32 6.35 -4.13
C GLU A 105 4.23 4.86 -3.73
N LEU A 106 5.06 4.40 -2.79
CA LEU A 106 4.95 3.05 -2.22
C LEU A 106 3.68 2.91 -1.39
N TRP A 107 3.33 3.91 -0.59
CA TRP A 107 2.05 3.94 0.13
C TRP A 107 0.88 3.78 -0.84
N LEU A 108 0.83 4.58 -1.91
CA LEU A 108 -0.22 4.50 -2.93
C LEU A 108 -0.27 3.14 -3.64
N ALA A 109 0.88 2.52 -3.90
CA ALA A 109 0.94 1.19 -4.49
C ALA A 109 0.31 0.13 -3.55
N ILE A 110 0.60 0.21 -2.25
CA ILE A 110 0.02 -0.69 -1.24
C ILE A 110 -1.50 -0.43 -1.10
N VAL A 111 -1.94 0.83 -1.05
CA VAL A 111 -3.37 1.19 -1.01
C VAL A 111 -4.11 0.64 -2.24
N ARG A 112 -3.52 0.77 -3.43
CA ARG A 112 -4.10 0.24 -4.67
C ARG A 112 -4.24 -1.27 -4.58
N HIS A 113 -3.18 -1.96 -4.18
CA HIS A 113 -3.21 -3.41 -4.00
C HIS A 113 -4.27 -3.85 -2.98
N ALA A 114 -4.41 -3.13 -1.87
CA ALA A 114 -5.44 -3.42 -0.88
C ALA A 114 -6.86 -3.22 -1.42
N ARG A 115 -7.10 -2.18 -2.21
CA ARG A 115 -8.40 -1.96 -2.86
C ARG A 115 -8.74 -3.08 -3.83
N GLU A 116 -7.77 -3.51 -4.63
CA GLU A 116 -7.90 -4.64 -5.55
C GLU A 116 -8.32 -5.94 -4.84
N TYR A 117 -7.87 -6.15 -3.60
CA TYR A 117 -8.25 -7.30 -2.79
C TYR A 117 -9.73 -7.27 -2.36
N PHE A 118 -10.31 -6.09 -2.15
CA PHE A 118 -11.67 -5.92 -1.61
C PHE A 118 -12.73 -5.47 -2.63
N ASP A 119 -12.31 -5.02 -3.81
CA ASP A 119 -13.18 -4.76 -4.96
C ASP A 119 -12.83 -5.66 -6.16
N PRO A 120 -13.02 -6.99 -6.03
CA PRO A 120 -12.82 -7.90 -7.15
C PRO A 120 -13.82 -7.64 -8.29
N ALA A 121 -14.98 -7.02 -8.02
CA ALA A 121 -15.97 -6.71 -9.03
C ALA A 121 -15.53 -5.55 -9.93
N GLY A 122 -14.91 -4.51 -9.36
CA GLY A 122 -14.25 -3.45 -10.13
C GLY A 122 -13.12 -3.98 -11.00
N LEU A 123 -12.27 -4.86 -10.46
CA LEU A 123 -11.22 -5.53 -11.23
C LEU A 123 -11.76 -6.42 -12.36
N ASP A 124 -12.82 -7.17 -12.08
CA ASP A 124 -13.50 -7.98 -13.08
C ASP A 124 -14.10 -7.10 -14.16
N ALA A 125 -14.72 -5.97 -13.80
CA ALA A 125 -15.28 -5.01 -14.73
C ALA A 125 -14.20 -4.34 -15.60
N ASP A 126 -13.08 -3.94 -15.02
CA ASP A 126 -11.94 -3.37 -15.75
C ASP A 126 -11.30 -4.39 -16.69
N PHE A 127 -11.17 -5.65 -16.25
CA PHE A 127 -10.69 -6.76 -17.07
C PHE A 127 -11.62 -7.02 -18.25
N LEU A 128 -12.94 -7.09 -18.02
CA LEU A 128 -13.95 -7.28 -19.06
C LEU A 128 -13.94 -6.12 -20.06
N ALA A 129 -13.87 -4.88 -19.56
CA ALA A 129 -13.81 -3.69 -20.39
C ALA A 129 -12.54 -3.64 -21.25
N ALA A 130 -11.38 -4.06 -20.70
CA ALA A 130 -10.15 -4.15 -21.46
C ALA A 130 -10.24 -5.17 -22.60
N ARG A 131 -10.80 -6.37 -22.35
CA ARG A 131 -10.99 -7.40 -23.38
C ARG A 131 -11.99 -6.99 -24.46
N GLN A 132 -13.05 -6.28 -24.10
CA GLN A 132 -13.98 -5.72 -25.08
C GLN A 132 -13.31 -4.68 -25.99
N ARG A 133 -12.42 -3.83 -25.46
CA ARG A 133 -11.64 -2.87 -26.26
C ARG A 133 -10.67 -3.57 -27.23
N GLU A 134 -10.20 -4.77 -26.90
CA GLU A 134 -9.38 -5.62 -27.77
C GLU A 134 -10.22 -6.34 -28.86
N GLY A 135 -11.53 -6.11 -28.90
CA GLY A 135 -12.44 -6.66 -29.91
C GLY A 135 -13.09 -7.99 -29.53
N LEU A 136 -12.87 -8.48 -28.30
CA LEU A 136 -13.57 -9.67 -27.81
C LEU A 136 -15.06 -9.35 -27.55
N SER A 137 -15.93 -10.28 -27.91
CA SER A 137 -17.34 -10.21 -27.51
C SER A 137 -17.49 -10.36 -25.98
N ASN A 138 -18.65 -9.95 -25.45
CA ASN A 138 -18.95 -10.08 -24.02
C ASN A 138 -18.76 -11.51 -23.49
N ARG A 139 -19.10 -12.51 -24.30
CA ARG A 139 -18.96 -13.92 -23.95
C ARG A 139 -17.50 -14.34 -23.88
N GLU A 140 -16.70 -13.96 -24.87
CA GLU A 140 -15.26 -14.27 -24.91
C GLU A 140 -14.49 -13.57 -23.80
N ALA A 141 -14.84 -12.31 -23.50
CA ALA A 141 -14.26 -11.56 -22.37
C ALA A 141 -14.56 -12.24 -21.02
N PHE A 142 -15.79 -12.73 -20.84
CA PHE A 142 -16.19 -13.45 -19.63
C PHE A 142 -15.52 -14.81 -19.52
N ASP A 143 -15.44 -15.58 -20.60
CA ASP A 143 -14.73 -16.86 -20.62
C ASP A 143 -13.23 -16.69 -20.31
N ALA A 144 -12.61 -15.62 -20.80
CA ALA A 144 -11.23 -15.26 -20.48
C ALA A 144 -11.05 -14.88 -19.00
N LEU A 145 -12.03 -14.20 -18.39
CA LEU A 145 -12.01 -13.87 -16.96
C LEU A 145 -12.09 -15.13 -16.10
N ILE A 146 -13.00 -16.06 -16.43
CA ILE A 146 -13.11 -17.33 -15.71
C ILE A 146 -11.82 -18.15 -15.85
N ALA A 147 -11.23 -18.18 -17.04
CA ALA A 147 -9.96 -18.86 -17.28
C ALA A 147 -8.79 -18.24 -16.50
N SER A 148 -8.74 -16.91 -16.37
CA SER A 148 -7.68 -16.23 -15.61
C SER A 148 -7.79 -16.49 -14.10
N LYS A 149 -9.02 -16.56 -13.56
CA LYS A 149 -9.27 -16.86 -12.15
C LYS A 149 -9.00 -18.32 -11.76
N ARG A 150 -9.14 -19.26 -12.69
CA ARG A 150 -8.85 -20.69 -12.45
C ARG A 150 -7.36 -21.04 -12.45
N ARG A 151 -6.49 -20.13 -12.92
CA ARG A 151 -5.03 -20.34 -12.99
C ARG A 151 -4.28 -19.78 -11.78
N LYS A 152 -4.96 -19.09 -10.88
CA LYS A 152 -4.43 -18.66 -9.56
C LYS A 152 -4.86 -19.67 -8.51
#